data_AF-A0A101CGQ1-F1
#
_entry.id   AF-A0A101CGQ1-F1
#
_cell.length_a   1.000
_cell.length_b   1.000
_cell.length_c   1.000
_cell.angle_alpha   90.00
_cell.angle_beta   90.00
_cell.angle_gamma   90.00
#
_symmetry.space_group_name_H-M   'P 1'
#
loop_
_entity.id
_entity.type
_entity.pdbx_description
1 polymer ?
#
loop_
_entity_poly.entity_id
_entity_poly.type
_entity_poly.pdbx_seq_one_letter_code
_entity_poly.pdbx_strand_id
1 'polypeptide(L)'
;MFVLGWIIFYAFNIFKIFIMAYGFKEDYHMIKTPIYILYFIIFPLLTITFISIFKESKMMFKFLNISVILIIIFHLLFFYVKCQIISDPSHFIYTFIIMNVLFILIPVIFINYSKHSPINNGIEQIGELQD
;
A
#
# COMPACT_ATOMS: atom_id res chain seq x y z
N MET A 1 -2.86 11.78 5.43
CA MET A 1 -2.99 10.73 6.46
C MET A 1 -3.00 9.32 5.89
N PHE A 2 -3.84 9.00 4.89
CA PHE A 2 -3.94 7.65 4.30
C PHE A 2 -2.58 7.00 3.96
N VAL A 3 -1.78 7.63 3.09
CA VAL A 3 -0.47 7.09 2.65
C VAL A 3 0.48 6.92 3.83
N LEU A 4 0.54 7.90 4.74
CA LEU A 4 1.39 7.85 5.93
C LEU A 4 1.04 6.68 6.85
N GLY A 5 -0.24 6.40 7.07
CA GLY A 5 -0.68 5.26 7.88
C GLY A 5 -0.20 3.93 7.30
N TRP A 6 -0.28 3.78 5.98
CA TRP A 6 0.26 2.61 5.29
C TRP A 6 1.79 2.53 5.38
N ILE A 7 2.51 3.64 5.26
CA ILE A 7 3.97 3.67 5.46
C ILE A 7 4.35 3.16 6.84
N ILE A 8 3.69 3.65 7.90
CA ILE A 8 3.95 3.23 9.29
C ILE A 8 3.67 1.73 9.45
N PHE A 9 2.56 1.24 8.92
CA PHE A 9 2.21 -0.18 8.94
C PHE A 9 3.29 -1.04 8.27
N TYR A 10 3.70 -0.69 7.05
CA TYR A 10 4.70 -1.46 6.31
C TYR A 10 6.09 -1.37 6.97
N ALA A 11 6.49 -0.21 7.47
CA ALA A 11 7.75 -0.02 8.21
C ALA A 11 7.80 -0.92 9.45
N PHE A 12 6.75 -0.88 10.29
CA PHE A 12 6.67 -1.69 11.50
C PHE A 12 6.82 -3.18 11.21
N ASN A 13 6.13 -3.68 10.17
CA ASN A 13 6.21 -5.09 9.79
C ASN A 13 7.58 -5.47 9.22
N ILE A 14 8.22 -4.60 8.42
CA ILE A 14 9.59 -4.82 7.94
C ILE A 14 10.56 -4.91 9.10
N PHE A 15 10.50 -3.99 10.07
CA PHE A 15 11.32 -4.06 11.29
C PHE A 15 11.10 -5.38 12.05
N LYS A 16 9.85 -5.81 12.20
CA LYS A 16 9.52 -7.08 12.84
C LYS A 16 10.13 -8.27 12.09
N ILE A 17 10.15 -8.26 10.76
CA ILE A 17 10.77 -9.32 9.94
C ILE A 17 12.28 -9.38 10.16
N PHE A 18 12.94 -8.23 10.29
CA PHE A 18 14.39 -8.19 10.56
C PHE A 18 14.75 -8.62 11.98
N ILE A 19 13.94 -8.26 12.98
CA ILE A 19 14.21 -8.57 14.40
C ILE A 19 13.82 -10.00 14.77
N MET A 20 12.64 -10.47 14.33
CA MET A 20 12.22 -11.86 14.52
C MET A 20 12.61 -12.65 13.28
N ALA A 21 13.68 -13.46 13.38
CA ALA A 21 14.20 -14.34 12.34
C ALA A 21 13.08 -15.01 11.50
N TYR A 22 12.65 -14.33 10.44
CA TYR A 22 11.56 -14.74 9.57
C TYR A 22 10.18 -14.91 10.27
N GLY A 23 9.63 -13.82 10.81
CA GLY A 23 8.41 -13.76 11.64
C GLY A 23 7.04 -14.29 11.12
N PHE A 24 6.98 -15.05 10.02
CA PHE A 24 5.78 -15.85 9.68
C PHE A 24 5.96 -17.30 10.12
N LYS A 25 4.91 -17.86 10.76
CA LYS A 25 4.82 -19.29 11.13
C LYS A 25 5.10 -20.20 9.93
N GLU A 26 5.52 -21.44 10.19
CA GLU A 26 5.89 -22.42 9.15
C GLU A 26 4.77 -22.69 8.14
N ASP A 27 3.50 -22.52 8.55
CA ASP A 27 2.29 -22.65 7.71
C ASP A 27 2.32 -21.80 6.43
N TYR A 28 3.21 -20.81 6.34
CA TYR A 28 3.32 -19.88 5.21
C TYR A 28 4.48 -20.21 4.25
N HIS A 29 5.21 -21.32 4.40
CA HIS A 29 6.52 -21.53 3.77
C HIS A 29 6.57 -21.28 2.25
N MET A 30 5.55 -21.68 1.48
CA MET A 30 5.53 -21.45 0.02
C MET A 30 5.27 -20.00 -0.39
N ILE A 31 4.49 -19.24 0.40
CA ILE A 31 4.03 -17.89 0.02
C ILE A 31 4.69 -16.77 0.85
N LYS A 32 5.48 -17.15 1.86
CA LYS A 32 6.28 -16.27 2.72
C LYS A 32 7.24 -15.40 1.91
N THR A 33 7.94 -15.98 0.93
CA THR A 33 8.86 -15.24 0.06
C THR A 33 8.14 -14.20 -0.80
N PRO A 34 7.06 -14.53 -1.54
CA PRO A 34 6.22 -13.53 -2.21
C PRO A 34 5.73 -12.40 -1.29
N ILE A 35 5.28 -12.72 -0.07
CA ILE A 35 4.83 -11.72 0.91
C ILE A 35 5.95 -10.75 1.26
N TYR A 36 7.17 -11.24 1.52
CA TYR A 36 8.30 -10.36 1.83
C TYR A 36 8.70 -9.48 0.67
N ILE A 37 8.74 -10.03 -0.55
CA ILE A 37 9.00 -9.24 -1.76
C ILE A 37 7.98 -8.10 -1.87
N LEU A 38 6.69 -8.38 -1.62
CA LEU A 38 5.65 -7.35 -1.63
C LEU A 38 5.88 -6.29 -0.54
N TYR A 39 6.26 -6.66 0.69
CA TYR A 39 6.63 -5.68 1.74
C TYR A 39 7.72 -4.72 1.25
N PHE A 40 8.80 -5.26 0.68
CA PHE A 40 9.95 -4.47 0.22
C PHE A 40 9.66 -3.65 -1.05
N ILE A 41 8.65 -4.00 -1.86
CA ILE A 41 8.25 -3.19 -3.02
C ILE A 41 7.23 -2.11 -2.61
N ILE A 42 6.24 -2.47 -1.79
CA ILE A 42 5.16 -1.55 -1.40
C ILE A 42 5.70 -0.41 -0.55
N PHE A 43 6.62 -0.68 0.38
CA PHE A 43 7.13 0.35 1.29
C PHE A 43 7.86 1.51 0.57
N PRO A 44 8.86 1.26 -0.31
CA PRO A 44 9.47 2.33 -1.10
C PRO A 44 8.46 3.04 -2.00
N LEU A 45 7.52 2.31 -2.61
CA LEU A 45 6.54 2.90 -3.52
C LEU A 45 5.59 3.86 -2.80
N LEU A 46 5.13 3.51 -1.59
CA LEU A 46 4.37 4.41 -0.72
C LEU A 46 5.20 5.61 -0.28
N THR A 47 6.49 5.41 0.01
CA THR A 47 7.41 6.50 0.37
C THR A 47 7.59 7.48 -0.79
N ILE A 48 7.79 6.98 -2.02
CA ILE A 48 7.84 7.80 -3.24
C ILE A 48 6.50 8.52 -3.47
N THR A 49 5.38 7.84 -3.23
CA THR A 49 4.04 8.44 -3.31
C THR A 49 3.92 9.61 -2.33
N PHE A 50 4.38 9.43 -1.09
CA PHE A 50 4.36 10.45 -0.05
C PHE A 50 5.23 11.65 -0.41
N ILE A 51 6.45 11.44 -0.90
CA ILE A 51 7.31 12.52 -1.40
C ILE A 51 6.63 13.26 -2.57
N SER A 52 6.00 12.51 -3.47
CA SER A 52 5.28 13.10 -4.63
C SER A 52 4.07 13.94 -4.22
N ILE A 53 3.43 13.63 -3.08
CA ILE A 53 2.37 14.46 -2.49
C ILE A 53 2.93 15.85 -2.13
N PHE A 54 4.05 15.93 -1.43
CA PHE A 54 4.65 17.22 -1.06
C PHE A 54 5.18 18.02 -2.24
N LYS A 55 5.62 17.34 -3.30
CA LYS A 55 6.02 17.98 -4.55
C LYS A 55 4.84 18.39 -5.44
N GLU A 56 3.60 18.11 -5.01
CA GLU A 56 2.39 18.31 -5.81
C GLU A 56 2.46 17.67 -7.21
N SER A 57 3.24 16.59 -7.35
CA SER A 57 3.50 15.97 -8.64
C SER A 57 2.34 15.11 -9.08
N LYS A 58 1.95 15.21 -10.36
CA LYS A 58 0.98 14.30 -10.99
C LYS A 58 1.39 12.82 -10.89
N MET A 59 2.68 12.55 -10.70
CA MET A 59 3.21 11.19 -10.49
C MET A 59 2.70 10.54 -9.21
N MET A 60 2.27 11.32 -8.22
CA MET A 60 1.62 10.84 -7.00
C MET A 60 0.49 9.86 -7.33
N PHE A 61 -0.43 10.21 -8.24
CA PHE A 61 -1.58 9.37 -8.55
C PHE A 61 -1.17 8.03 -9.15
N LYS A 62 -0.14 8.05 -10.01
CA LYS A 62 0.41 6.83 -10.61
C LYS A 62 0.99 5.91 -9.54
N PHE A 63 1.86 6.43 -8.68
CA PHE A 63 2.49 5.63 -7.62
C PHE A 63 1.48 5.17 -6.57
N LEU A 64 0.48 5.98 -6.23
CA LEU A 64 -0.62 5.59 -5.35
C LEU A 64 -1.39 4.40 -5.92
N ASN A 65 -1.81 4.48 -7.19
CA ASN A 65 -2.59 3.41 -7.82
C ASN A 65 -1.78 2.11 -7.94
N ILE A 66 -0.49 2.18 -8.29
CA ILE A 66 0.38 1.00 -8.31
C ILE A 66 0.52 0.41 -6.90
N SER A 67 0.73 1.25 -5.87
CA SER A 67 0.83 0.80 -4.48
C SER A 67 -0.42 0.07 -4.04
N VAL A 68 -1.59 0.60 -4.39
CA VAL A 68 -2.89 0.03 -4.05
C VAL A 68 -3.12 -1.33 -4.69
N ILE A 69 -2.77 -1.48 -5.97
CA ILE A 69 -2.84 -2.78 -6.66
C ILE A 69 -1.97 -3.81 -5.93
N LEU A 70 -0.74 -3.44 -5.56
CA LEU A 70 0.16 -4.32 -4.83
C LEU A 70 -0.35 -4.66 -3.42
N ILE A 71 -0.96 -3.71 -2.70
CA ILE A 71 -1.58 -3.95 -1.39
C ILE A 71 -2.75 -4.93 -1.53
N ILE A 72 -3.57 -4.82 -2.58
CA ILE A 72 -4.68 -5.76 -2.83
C ILE A 72 -4.12 -7.17 -3.11
N ILE A 73 -3.08 -7.30 -3.94
CA ILE A 73 -2.40 -8.59 -4.19
C ILE A 73 -1.85 -9.17 -2.88
N PHE A 74 -1.22 -8.33 -2.07
CA PHE A 74 -0.70 -8.71 -0.76
C PHE A 74 -1.80 -9.24 0.17
N HIS A 75 -2.94 -8.54 0.25
CA HIS A 75 -4.11 -8.99 0.99
C HIS A 75 -4.68 -10.30 0.45
N LEU A 76 -4.75 -10.47 -0.88
CA LEU A 76 -5.21 -11.72 -1.51
C LEU A 76 -4.33 -12.92 -1.14
N LEU A 77 -3.00 -12.76 -1.11
CA LEU A 77 -2.09 -13.83 -0.67
C LEU A 77 -2.33 -14.22 0.79
N PHE A 78 -2.51 -13.23 1.66
CA PHE A 78 -2.84 -13.48 3.07
C PHE A 78 -4.18 -14.20 3.24
N PHE A 79 -5.17 -13.76 2.48
CA PHE A 79 -6.49 -14.36 2.45
C PHE A 79 -6.42 -15.82 1.97
N TYR A 80 -5.66 -16.09 0.91
CA TYR A 80 -5.47 -17.43 0.36
C TYR A 80 -4.94 -18.42 1.42
N VAL A 81 -3.89 -18.07 2.17
CA VAL A 81 -3.38 -18.98 3.23
C VAL A 81 -4.42 -19.20 4.31
N LYS A 82 -5.09 -18.14 4.72
CA LYS A 82 -6.04 -18.22 5.83
C LYS A 82 -7.27 -19.05 5.46
N CYS A 83 -7.69 -19.04 4.20
CA CYS A 83 -8.72 -19.92 3.66
C CYS A 83 -8.33 -21.41 3.66
N GLN A 84 -7.04 -21.75 3.61
CA GLN A 84 -6.62 -23.15 3.72
C GLN A 84 -6.78 -23.71 5.15
N ILE A 85 -6.83 -22.84 6.15
CA ILE A 85 -6.84 -23.21 7.58
C ILE A 85 -8.27 -23.24 8.15
N ILE A 86 -9.19 -22.45 7.56
CA ILE A 86 -10.55 -22.26 8.10
C ILE A 86 -11.54 -23.22 7.43
N SER A 87 -12.40 -23.83 8.24
CA SER A 87 -13.42 -24.79 7.79
C SER A 87 -14.62 -24.15 7.09
N ASP A 88 -15.01 -22.93 7.48
CA ASP A 88 -16.06 -22.14 6.83
C ASP A 88 -15.52 -20.77 6.38
N PRO A 89 -15.21 -20.60 5.08
CA PRO A 89 -14.63 -19.37 4.56
C PRO A 89 -15.65 -18.25 4.32
N SER A 90 -16.96 -18.52 4.40
CA SER A 90 -18.01 -17.60 3.93
C SER A 90 -17.95 -16.24 4.64
N HIS A 91 -17.94 -16.22 5.97
CA HIS A 91 -17.82 -14.99 6.76
C HIS A 91 -16.50 -14.27 6.49
N PHE A 92 -15.41 -15.02 6.35
CA PHE A 92 -14.07 -14.47 6.13
C PHE A 92 -13.96 -13.79 4.74
N ILE A 93 -14.62 -14.32 3.71
CA ILE A 93 -14.73 -13.68 2.38
C ILE A 93 -15.41 -12.31 2.49
N TYR A 94 -16.54 -12.23 3.19
CA TYR A 94 -17.27 -10.96 3.32
C TYR A 94 -16.43 -9.93 4.08
N THR A 95 -15.80 -10.30 5.19
CA THR A 95 -14.90 -9.39 5.93
C THR A 95 -13.74 -8.93 5.05
N PHE A 96 -13.13 -9.84 4.29
CA PHE A 96 -12.04 -9.51 3.39
C PHE A 96 -12.45 -8.47 2.34
N ILE A 97 -13.59 -8.67 1.67
CA ILE A 97 -14.09 -7.76 0.64
C ILE A 97 -14.39 -6.40 1.28
N ILE A 98 -15.13 -6.37 2.38
CA ILE A 98 -15.52 -5.14 3.06
C ILE A 98 -14.28 -4.34 3.50
N MET A 99 -13.27 -5.00 4.08
CA MET A 99 -12.06 -4.33 4.51
C MET A 99 -11.27 -3.71 3.35
N ASN A 100 -11.12 -4.43 2.24
CA ASN A 100 -10.43 -3.90 1.06
C ASN A 100 -11.23 -2.76 0.41
N VAL A 101 -12.56 -2.84 0.35
CA VAL A 101 -13.38 -1.77 -0.21
C VAL A 101 -13.30 -0.51 0.66
N LEU A 102 -13.57 -0.64 1.96
CA LEU A 102 -13.65 0.51 2.87
C LEU A 102 -12.30 1.17 3.12
N PHE A 103 -11.25 0.38 3.35
CA PHE A 103 -9.95 0.91 3.79
C PHE A 103 -8.93 1.05 2.66
N ILE A 104 -9.24 0.62 1.43
CA ILE A 104 -8.32 0.79 0.29
C ILE A 104 -9.03 1.47 -0.86
N LEU A 105 -10.07 0.85 -1.43
CA LEU A 105 -10.66 1.35 -2.68
C LEU A 105 -11.36 2.70 -2.50
N ILE A 106 -12.21 2.87 -1.48
CA ILE A 106 -12.94 4.12 -1.26
C ILE A 106 -11.98 5.30 -1.06
N PRO A 107 -10.98 5.25 -0.15
CA PRO A 107 -10.02 6.33 0.03
C PRO A 107 -9.28 6.68 -1.26
N VAL A 108 -8.89 5.66 -2.04
CA VAL A 108 -8.09 5.85 -3.26
C VAL A 108 -8.93 6.44 -4.39
N ILE A 109 -10.18 5.99 -4.54
CA ILE A 109 -11.13 6.59 -5.49
C ILE A 109 -11.37 8.05 -5.11
N PHE A 110 -11.60 8.33 -3.82
CA PHE A 110 -11.78 9.70 -3.35
C PHE A 110 -10.55 10.56 -3.65
N ILE A 111 -9.34 10.10 -3.34
CA ILE A 111 -8.09 10.82 -3.64
C ILE A 111 -7.94 11.08 -5.15
N ASN A 112 -8.21 10.08 -5.99
CA ASN A 112 -8.12 10.24 -7.45
C ASN A 112 -9.22 11.14 -8.04
N TYR A 113 -10.42 11.12 -7.46
CA TYR A 113 -11.55 11.93 -7.90
C TYR A 113 -11.39 13.38 -7.44
N SER A 114 -10.97 13.59 -6.19
CA SER A 114 -10.58 14.87 -5.62
C SER A 114 -9.27 15.39 -6.17
N LYS A 115 -8.91 15.03 -7.42
CA LYS A 115 -7.85 15.65 -8.22
C LYS A 115 -8.04 17.17 -8.15
N HIS A 116 -7.46 17.79 -7.14
CA HIS A 116 -6.90 19.11 -7.27
C HIS A 116 -5.92 18.91 -8.41
N SER A 117 -6.30 19.35 -9.61
CA SER A 117 -5.31 19.53 -10.66
C SER A 117 -4.37 20.56 -10.07
N PRO A 118 -3.16 20.16 -9.63
CA PRO A 118 -2.22 21.16 -9.15
C PRO A 118 -2.03 22.11 -10.34
N ILE A 119 -2.15 23.41 -10.08
CA ILE A 119 -1.77 24.43 -11.05
C ILE A 119 -0.37 24.02 -11.50
N ASN A 120 -0.23 23.72 -12.80
CA ASN A 120 0.98 23.12 -13.39
C ASN A 120 2.23 23.55 -12.62
N ASN A 121 2.87 22.60 -11.93
CA ASN A 121 4.19 22.76 -11.36
C ASN A 121 4.39 24.07 -10.56
N GLY A 122 3.39 24.53 -9.80
CA GLY A 122 3.44 25.83 -9.12
C GLY A 122 4.70 26.02 -8.27
N ILE A 123 5.22 24.96 -7.64
CA ILE A 123 6.46 25.01 -6.84
C ILE A 123 7.72 24.86 -7.71
N GLU A 124 7.66 24.08 -8.79
CA GLU A 124 8.79 23.91 -9.74
C GLU A 124 9.05 25.21 -10.52
N GLN A 125 8.00 25.94 -10.92
CA GLN A 125 8.11 27.24 -11.57
C GLN A 125 8.57 28.36 -10.64
N ILE A 126 8.29 28.30 -9.33
CA ILE A 126 8.79 29.29 -8.37
C ILE A 126 10.31 29.19 -8.21
N GLY A 127 10.89 28.00 -8.34
CA GLY A 127 12.34 27.80 -8.35
C GLY A 127 13.01 28.30 -9.63
N GLU A 128 12.39 28.08 -10.79
CA GLU A 128 12.93 28.52 -12.09
C GLU A 128 12.85 30.05 -12.32
N LEU A 129 11.98 30.76 -11.61
CA LEU A 129 11.86 32.23 -11.69
C LEU A 129 12.90 32.98 -10.84
N GLN A 130 13.74 32.27 -10.07
CA GLN A 130 14.75 32.85 -9.18
C GLN A 130 16.20 32.67 -9.67
N ASP A 131 16.41 32.02 -10.81
CA ASP A 131 17.69 31.97 -11.54
C ASP A 131 17.66 32.92 -12.77
#